data_AF-A0A1G0X9C3-F1
#
_entry.id   AF-A0A1G0X9C3-F1
#
_cell.length_a   1.000
_cell.length_b   1.000
_cell.length_c   1.000
_cell.angle_alpha   90.00
_cell.angle_beta   90.00
_cell.angle_gamma   90.00
#
_symmetry.space_group_name_H-M   'P 1'
#
loop_
_entity.id
_entity.type
_entity.pdbx_description
1 polymer ?
#
loop_
_entity_poly.entity_id
_entity_poly.type
_entity_poly.pdbx_seq_one_letter_code
_entity_poly.pdbx_strand_id
1 'polypeptide(L)'
;MNISAKITGIKYNVNCTDDLTEVSFKDFNINSASSCFLLSDKQYNYGISKWVSPKRTRSYPFERVYNSLNVPKRITVIPIIKDEGSKGDRDFIQWDTVSLMSLLDVYVILAYYNNAVIHPSRENKITDQEFDNNYVKNKILEISNYHSSALHWNLKEINDTLPSLIDIVQETYNRLEKELKVSFHNSRGIQSFKSQFQKGVADFMATSRNKAKEAQNREKQTLQPKEFLSTSTKATITIENYLGGKYYFTTDEISIVDKNLFLIEGKHSSNSKLPSIGDIKDGLLKMVLYCNLTDVKIDDTDFTPKPVLKLTSTNISGKISNQSSTSEIEEFKSSAGFNVNNVEIIDRLFAEATANNFEVIIEGV
;
A
#
# COMPACT_ATOMS: atom_id res chain seq x y z
N MET A 1 -21.93 -8.32 -2.91
CA MET A 1 -22.24 -7.02 -3.54
C MET A 1 -21.07 -6.54 -4.39
N ASN A 2 -21.32 -5.72 -5.42
CA ASN A 2 -20.29 -5.02 -6.19
C ASN A 2 -20.59 -3.52 -6.16
N ILE A 3 -19.63 -2.72 -5.70
CA ILE A 3 -19.75 -1.27 -5.58
C ILE A 3 -18.91 -0.65 -6.69
N SER A 4 -19.47 0.34 -7.38
CA SER A 4 -18.71 1.19 -8.30
C SER A 4 -18.63 2.59 -7.71
N ALA A 5 -17.49 3.26 -7.89
CA ALA A 5 -17.27 4.60 -7.39
C ALA A 5 -16.25 5.34 -8.27
N LYS A 6 -16.19 6.65 -8.13
CA LYS A 6 -15.21 7.51 -8.79
C LYS A 6 -14.39 8.32 -7.80
N ILE A 7 -13.18 8.70 -8.20
CA ILE A 7 -12.34 9.70 -7.51
C ILE A 7 -11.89 10.75 -8.53
N THR A 8 -12.11 12.02 -8.20
CA THR A 8 -11.67 13.17 -9.02
C THR A 8 -10.37 13.79 -8.49
N GLY A 9 -10.15 13.73 -7.19
CA GLY A 9 -8.95 14.19 -6.52
C GLY A 9 -8.92 13.69 -5.07
N ILE A 10 -7.78 13.85 -4.41
CA ILE A 10 -7.61 13.45 -3.01
C ILE A 10 -7.40 14.70 -2.18
N LYS A 11 -8.28 14.89 -1.19
CA LYS A 11 -8.10 15.83 -0.09
C LYS A 11 -8.14 15.04 1.21
N TYR A 12 -7.05 15.10 1.98
CA TYR A 12 -6.94 14.34 3.21
C TYR A 12 -5.91 14.99 4.16
N ASN A 13 -6.25 15.10 5.44
CA ASN A 13 -5.39 15.56 6.52
C ASN A 13 -4.75 14.36 7.20
N VAL A 14 -3.43 14.28 7.20
CA VAL A 14 -2.71 13.11 7.72
C VAL A 14 -2.16 13.44 9.11
N ASN A 15 -2.58 12.71 10.14
CA ASN A 15 -2.18 12.94 11.54
C ASN A 15 -1.47 11.73 12.17
N CYS A 16 -1.64 10.53 11.62
CA CYS A 16 -1.05 9.29 12.14
C CYS A 16 0.28 8.89 11.46
N THR A 17 0.96 9.75 10.71
CA THR A 17 2.29 9.47 10.12
C THR A 17 3.40 9.39 11.16
N ASP A 18 4.46 8.63 10.87
CA ASP A 18 5.67 8.67 11.69
C ASP A 18 6.46 9.98 11.53
N ASP A 19 7.23 10.30 12.57
CA ASP A 19 8.34 11.24 12.45
C ASP A 19 9.46 10.57 11.63
N LEU A 20 9.63 11.02 10.39
CA LEU A 20 10.56 10.40 9.46
C LEU A 20 12.00 10.77 9.83
N THR A 21 12.84 9.76 10.04
CA THR A 21 14.29 9.96 10.22
C THR A 21 14.88 10.64 9.00
N GLU A 22 15.64 11.71 9.21
CA GLU A 22 16.33 12.43 8.13
C GLU A 22 17.61 11.72 7.71
N VAL A 23 17.83 11.60 6.40
CA VAL A 23 19.03 11.05 5.78
C VAL A 23 19.55 12.05 4.75
N SER A 24 20.85 12.36 4.80
CA SER A 24 21.48 13.22 3.80
C SER A 24 21.62 12.48 2.46
N PHE A 25 21.43 13.17 1.34
CA PHE A 25 21.62 12.56 0.01
C PHE A 25 23.04 12.01 -0.21
N LYS A 26 24.05 12.68 0.38
CA LYS A 26 25.45 12.27 0.31
C LYS A 26 25.65 10.88 0.92
N ASP A 27 25.11 10.68 2.12
CA ASP A 27 25.32 9.45 2.92
C ASP A 27 24.23 8.40 2.67
N PHE A 28 23.25 8.72 1.82
CA PHE A 28 22.13 7.85 1.52
C PHE A 28 22.57 6.50 0.95
N ASN A 29 22.00 5.41 1.49
CA ASN A 29 21.99 4.10 0.88
C ASN A 29 20.61 3.47 1.05
N ILE A 30 19.95 3.12 -0.05
CA ILE A 30 18.60 2.56 -0.05
C ILE A 30 18.51 1.25 0.74
N ASN A 31 19.57 0.45 0.79
CA ASN A 31 19.54 -0.87 1.42
C ASN A 31 19.61 -0.77 2.95
N SER A 32 20.44 0.13 3.48
CA SER A 32 20.58 0.35 4.93
C SER A 32 19.57 1.35 5.51
N ALA A 33 18.93 2.18 4.67
CA ALA A 33 17.90 3.10 5.12
C ALA A 33 16.63 2.38 5.62
N SER A 34 15.93 3.04 6.55
CA SER A 34 14.60 2.66 7.03
C SER A 34 13.61 2.46 5.89
N SER A 35 12.51 1.76 6.17
CA SER A 35 11.49 1.49 5.14
C SER A 35 10.72 2.73 4.67
N CYS A 36 10.69 3.78 5.50
CA CYS A 36 10.23 5.13 5.17
C CYS A 36 11.13 6.15 5.88
N PHE A 37 11.54 7.22 5.21
CA PHE A 37 12.47 8.23 5.74
C PHE A 37 12.38 9.54 4.97
N LEU A 38 12.94 10.62 5.54
CA LEU A 38 13.06 11.92 4.89
C LEU A 38 14.45 12.02 4.25
N LEU A 39 14.51 12.20 2.94
CA LEU A 39 15.78 12.40 2.23
C LEU A 39 15.99 13.90 1.97
N SER A 40 17.07 14.44 2.49
CA SER A 40 17.46 15.84 2.36
C SER A 40 18.56 15.98 1.31
N ASP A 41 18.25 16.69 0.22
CA ASP A 41 19.19 17.01 -0.84
C ASP A 41 19.24 18.53 -1.03
N LYS A 42 20.06 19.21 -0.22
CA LYS A 42 20.41 20.66 -0.21
C LYS A 42 19.24 21.65 -0.37
N GLN A 43 18.56 21.59 -1.50
CA GLN A 43 17.43 22.41 -1.94
C GLN A 43 16.06 21.78 -1.67
N TYR A 44 15.95 20.44 -1.59
CA TYR A 44 14.67 19.75 -1.49
C TYR A 44 14.68 18.61 -0.48
N ASN A 45 13.52 18.41 0.15
CA ASN A 45 13.25 17.26 1.01
C ASN A 45 12.24 16.33 0.33
N TYR A 46 12.50 15.03 0.39
CA TYR A 46 11.66 13.99 -0.21
C TYR A 46 11.23 12.98 0.84
N GLY A 47 9.95 12.64 0.87
CA GLY A 47 9.47 11.49 1.62
C GLY A 47 9.74 10.24 0.80
N ILE A 48 10.66 9.38 1.25
CA ILE A 48 11.02 8.15 0.54
C ILE A 48 10.39 6.96 1.25
N SER A 49 9.68 6.11 0.50
CA SER A 49 9.24 4.79 0.95
C SER A 49 9.88 3.67 0.11
N LYS A 50 10.21 2.55 0.73
CA LYS A 50 10.89 1.40 0.08
C LYS A 50 10.02 0.15 0.18
N TRP A 51 9.71 -0.49 -0.94
CA TRP A 51 8.98 -1.76 -0.97
C TRP A 51 9.94 -2.95 -0.98
N VAL A 52 9.53 -4.06 -0.37
CA VAL A 52 10.30 -5.32 -0.35
C VAL A 52 9.86 -6.26 -1.48
N SER A 53 8.60 -6.17 -1.90
CA SER A 53 8.03 -6.93 -3.01
C SER A 53 7.15 -5.99 -3.82
N PRO A 54 6.96 -6.18 -5.14
CA PRO A 54 5.95 -5.44 -5.90
C PRO A 54 4.51 -5.70 -5.45
N LYS A 55 4.27 -6.71 -4.60
CA LYS A 55 2.94 -7.12 -4.16
C LYS A 55 2.44 -6.28 -2.97
N ARG A 56 1.26 -5.67 -3.14
CA ARG A 56 0.59 -4.78 -2.16
C ARG A 56 0.26 -5.42 -0.81
N THR A 57 0.24 -6.75 -0.72
CA THR A 57 -0.17 -7.48 0.50
C THR A 57 1.02 -8.03 1.30
N ARG A 58 2.27 -7.70 0.94
CA ARG A 58 3.47 -8.20 1.63
C ARG A 58 4.25 -7.05 2.25
N SER A 59 4.60 -7.18 3.53
CA SER A 59 5.49 -6.26 4.25
C SER A 59 4.96 -4.82 4.37
N TYR A 60 3.63 -4.63 4.52
CA TYR A 60 3.00 -3.34 4.79
C TYR A 60 3.41 -2.20 3.83
N PRO A 61 3.28 -2.37 2.51
CA PRO A 61 3.72 -1.33 1.57
C PRO A 61 2.82 -0.08 1.65
N PHE A 62 1.54 -0.25 1.98
CA PHE A 62 0.59 0.84 2.15
C PHE A 62 0.89 1.71 3.38
N GLU A 63 1.26 1.10 4.51
CA GLU A 63 1.79 1.83 5.66
C GLU A 63 2.96 2.75 5.27
N ARG A 64 3.93 2.21 4.50
CA ARG A 64 5.13 2.96 4.10
C ARG A 64 4.79 4.15 3.19
N VAL A 65 3.85 3.95 2.27
CA VAL A 65 3.36 5.04 1.42
C VAL A 65 2.59 6.07 2.26
N TYR A 66 1.70 5.61 3.14
CA TYR A 66 0.92 6.45 4.05
C TYR A 66 1.83 7.36 4.90
N ASN A 67 2.89 6.79 5.49
CA ASN A 67 3.87 7.52 6.28
C ASN A 67 4.60 8.63 5.51
N SER A 68 4.68 8.55 4.18
CA SER A 68 5.28 9.60 3.35
C SER A 68 4.32 10.73 2.99
N LEU A 69 3.00 10.58 3.22
CA LEU A 69 1.98 11.53 2.76
C LEU A 69 2.06 12.92 3.40
N ASN A 70 2.75 13.05 4.55
CA ASN A 70 3.02 14.34 5.19
C ASN A 70 4.14 15.16 4.51
N VAL A 71 4.86 14.58 3.55
CA VAL A 71 5.91 15.27 2.78
C VAL A 71 5.36 15.73 1.43
N PRO A 72 5.62 16.97 0.96
CA PRO A 72 5.07 17.45 -0.30
C PRO A 72 5.47 16.60 -1.52
N LYS A 73 6.78 16.33 -1.68
CA LYS A 73 7.31 15.52 -2.79
C LYS A 73 7.69 14.13 -2.27
N ARG A 74 7.05 13.11 -2.85
CA ARG A 74 7.03 11.73 -2.33
C ARG A 74 7.52 10.77 -3.38
N ILE A 75 8.44 9.88 -3.00
CA ILE A 75 9.02 8.88 -3.89
C ILE A 75 8.85 7.51 -3.25
N THR A 76 8.47 6.53 -4.04
CA THR A 76 8.46 5.13 -3.62
C THR A 76 9.34 4.27 -4.52
N VAL A 77 10.20 3.45 -3.92
CA VAL A 77 11.10 2.54 -4.63
C VAL A 77 10.49 1.15 -4.61
N ILE A 78 10.18 0.60 -5.79
CA ILE A 78 9.49 -0.68 -5.94
C ILE A 78 10.29 -1.62 -6.84
N PRO A 79 10.61 -2.86 -6.40
CA PRO A 79 11.24 -3.84 -7.28
C PRO A 79 10.24 -4.29 -8.33
N ILE A 80 10.64 -4.33 -9.61
CA ILE A 80 9.73 -4.78 -10.68
C ILE A 80 9.42 -6.27 -10.62
N ILE A 81 10.37 -7.05 -10.10
CA ILE A 81 10.25 -8.48 -9.85
C ILE A 81 10.95 -8.77 -8.53
N LYS A 82 10.36 -9.64 -7.72
CA LYS A 82 11.02 -10.27 -6.58
C LYS A 82 10.93 -11.78 -6.75
N ASP A 83 12.02 -12.40 -7.15
CA ASP A 83 12.18 -13.85 -7.16
C ASP A 83 13.01 -14.28 -5.95
N GLU A 84 12.45 -15.16 -5.12
CA GLU A 84 13.11 -15.69 -3.93
C GLU A 84 13.83 -17.02 -4.18
N GLY A 85 13.93 -17.49 -5.43
CA GLY A 85 14.44 -18.82 -5.79
C GLY A 85 13.32 -19.82 -6.06
N SER A 86 13.63 -20.97 -6.66
CA SER A 86 12.66 -21.96 -7.15
C SER A 86 11.75 -22.58 -6.08
N LYS A 87 12.12 -22.45 -4.80
CA LYS A 87 11.30 -22.86 -3.63
C LYS A 87 10.74 -21.67 -2.85
N GLY A 88 10.89 -20.46 -3.37
CA GLY A 88 10.39 -19.22 -2.80
C GLY A 88 9.21 -18.64 -3.57
N ASP A 89 8.78 -17.44 -3.17
CA ASP A 89 7.76 -16.68 -3.91
C ASP A 89 8.37 -15.99 -5.13
N ARG A 90 7.54 -15.74 -6.15
CA ARG A 90 7.88 -14.88 -7.29
C ARG A 90 6.78 -13.87 -7.57
N ASP A 91 7.07 -12.62 -7.29
CA ASP A 91 6.14 -11.50 -7.44
C ASP A 91 6.55 -10.59 -8.62
N PHE A 92 5.56 -10.03 -9.33
CA PHE A 92 5.76 -9.10 -10.46
C PHE A 92 5.00 -7.80 -10.21
N ILE A 93 5.56 -6.68 -10.65
CA ILE A 93 4.88 -5.38 -10.64
C ILE A 93 3.63 -5.41 -11.51
N GLN A 94 2.60 -4.69 -11.06
CA GLN A 94 1.31 -4.54 -11.72
C GLN A 94 1.06 -3.07 -12.03
N TRP A 95 0.39 -2.81 -13.14
CA TRP A 95 -0.01 -1.47 -13.54
C TRP A 95 -0.83 -0.78 -12.44
N ASP A 96 -1.75 -1.52 -11.81
CA ASP A 96 -2.66 -0.97 -10.81
C ASP A 96 -1.90 -0.45 -9.57
N THR A 97 -0.74 -1.04 -9.25
CA THR A 97 0.16 -0.53 -8.20
C THR A 97 0.71 0.84 -8.58
N VAL A 98 1.26 0.99 -9.79
CA VAL A 98 1.85 2.26 -10.26
C VAL A 98 0.79 3.33 -10.50
N SER A 99 -0.38 2.92 -11.00
CA SER A 99 -1.53 3.79 -11.18
C SER A 99 -2.07 4.32 -9.84
N LEU A 100 -2.03 3.52 -8.77
CA LEU A 100 -2.44 3.97 -7.43
C LEU A 100 -1.45 5.01 -6.88
N MET A 101 -0.15 4.78 -7.06
CA MET A 101 0.87 5.76 -6.66
C MET A 101 0.69 7.09 -7.40
N SER A 102 0.32 7.03 -8.69
CA SER A 102 -0.01 8.23 -9.47
C SER A 102 -1.22 8.99 -8.93
N LEU A 103 -2.27 8.28 -8.47
CA LEU A 103 -3.44 8.90 -7.85
C LEU A 103 -3.09 9.60 -6.53
N LEU A 104 -2.17 9.02 -5.76
CA LEU A 104 -1.69 9.57 -4.48
C LEU A 104 -0.61 10.67 -4.66
N ASP A 105 -0.27 11.01 -5.90
CA ASP A 105 0.83 11.91 -6.28
C ASP A 105 2.20 11.48 -5.71
N VAL A 106 2.51 10.18 -5.85
CA VAL A 106 3.76 9.55 -5.45
C VAL A 106 4.54 9.11 -6.68
N TYR A 107 5.78 9.59 -6.80
CA TYR A 107 6.70 9.23 -7.88
C TYR A 107 7.25 7.82 -7.65
N VAL A 108 7.15 6.95 -8.64
CA VAL A 108 7.62 5.57 -8.56
C VAL A 108 9.00 5.47 -9.19
N ILE A 109 9.96 4.92 -8.45
CA ILE A 109 11.21 4.40 -9.00
C ILE A 109 11.02 2.90 -9.18
N LEU A 110 10.95 2.47 -10.44
CA LEU A 110 10.98 1.05 -10.78
C LEU A 110 12.44 0.58 -10.65
N ALA A 111 12.68 -0.32 -9.71
CA ALA A 111 14.02 -0.80 -9.35
C ALA A 111 14.15 -2.31 -9.52
N TYR A 112 15.36 -2.83 -9.31
CA TYR A 112 15.67 -4.26 -9.32
C TYR A 112 16.61 -4.61 -8.19
N TYR A 113 16.55 -5.86 -7.75
CA TYR A 113 17.51 -6.42 -6.82
C TYR A 113 18.76 -6.82 -7.56
N ASN A 114 19.92 -6.29 -7.16
CA ASN A 114 21.22 -6.57 -7.77
C ASN A 114 22.07 -7.57 -6.97
N ASN A 115 21.73 -7.79 -5.70
CA ASN A 115 22.45 -8.69 -4.81
C ASN A 115 21.46 -9.46 -3.91
N ALA A 116 21.89 -10.59 -3.38
CA ALA A 116 21.13 -11.40 -2.43
C ALA A 116 22.06 -12.39 -1.72
N VAL A 117 21.58 -12.99 -0.63
CA VAL A 117 22.27 -14.09 0.06
C VAL A 117 21.43 -15.36 0.05
N ILE A 118 22.07 -16.51 0.20
CA ILE A 118 21.37 -17.80 0.34
C ILE A 118 20.57 -17.78 1.63
N HIS A 119 19.32 -18.25 1.58
CA HIS A 119 18.50 -18.37 2.78
C HIS A 119 19.12 -19.41 3.73
N PRO A 120 19.37 -19.08 5.02
CA PRO A 120 20.20 -19.91 5.90
C PRO A 120 19.63 -21.32 6.16
N SER A 121 18.30 -21.47 6.10
CA SER A 121 17.61 -22.73 6.43
C SER A 121 16.68 -23.28 5.35
N ARG A 122 16.49 -22.58 4.22
CA ARG A 122 15.51 -22.99 3.19
C ARG A 122 16.23 -23.27 1.90
N GLU A 123 16.20 -24.53 1.49
CA GLU A 123 16.85 -25.00 0.27
C GLU A 123 16.32 -24.26 -0.96
N ASN A 124 17.21 -23.95 -1.91
CA ASN A 124 16.89 -23.29 -3.17
C ASN A 124 16.08 -21.99 -2.99
N LYS A 125 16.40 -21.25 -1.93
CA LYS A 125 15.81 -19.96 -1.61
C LYS A 125 16.90 -18.91 -1.31
N ILE A 126 16.66 -17.67 -1.69
CA ILE A 126 17.47 -16.50 -1.32
C ILE A 126 16.72 -15.55 -0.38
N THR A 127 17.46 -14.71 0.33
CA THR A 127 16.95 -13.65 1.22
C THR A 127 17.84 -12.41 1.11
N ASP A 128 17.48 -11.37 1.86
CA ASP A 128 18.24 -10.12 2.03
C ASP A 128 18.67 -9.52 0.68
N GLN A 129 17.69 -9.45 -0.21
CA GLN A 129 17.88 -8.91 -1.55
C GLN A 129 18.12 -7.40 -1.46
N GLU A 130 19.15 -6.92 -2.13
CA GLU A 130 19.57 -5.52 -2.11
C GLU A 130 19.34 -4.86 -3.47
N PHE A 131 18.84 -3.63 -3.46
CA PHE A 131 18.69 -2.81 -4.66
C PHE A 131 20.04 -2.29 -5.13
N ASP A 132 20.13 -1.98 -6.43
CA ASP A 132 21.21 -1.15 -6.93
C ASP A 132 21.08 0.29 -6.41
N ASN A 133 21.90 0.63 -5.41
CA ASN A 133 21.86 1.93 -4.76
C ASN A 133 22.21 3.10 -5.71
N ASN A 134 23.14 2.88 -6.65
CA ASN A 134 23.55 3.93 -7.59
C ASN A 134 22.43 4.21 -8.59
N TYR A 135 21.77 3.16 -9.08
CA TYR A 135 20.58 3.31 -9.92
C TYR A 135 19.48 4.11 -9.20
N VAL A 136 19.18 3.78 -7.94
CA VAL A 136 18.15 4.50 -7.16
C VAL A 136 18.55 5.96 -6.94
N LYS A 137 19.81 6.25 -6.58
CA LYS A 137 20.31 7.63 -6.44
C LYS A 137 20.15 8.44 -7.72
N ASN A 138 20.52 7.87 -8.85
CA ASN A 138 20.40 8.54 -10.15
C ASN A 138 18.94 8.83 -10.50
N LYS A 139 18.02 7.91 -10.20
CA LYS A 139 16.58 8.12 -10.40
C LYS A 139 16.01 9.23 -9.50
N ILE A 140 16.48 9.34 -8.26
CA ILE A 140 16.10 10.46 -7.39
C ILE A 140 16.57 11.80 -7.97
N LEU A 141 17.80 11.87 -8.51
CA LEU A 141 18.31 13.07 -9.19
C LEU A 141 17.56 13.38 -10.50
N GLU A 142 17.08 12.35 -11.21
CA GLU A 142 16.22 12.57 -12.37
C GLU A 142 14.87 13.17 -11.94
N ILE A 143 14.26 12.65 -10.87
CA ILE A 143 13.00 13.17 -10.30
C ILE A 143 13.18 14.59 -9.74
N SER A 144 14.34 14.94 -9.17
CA SER A 144 14.58 16.29 -8.64
C SER A 144 14.47 17.36 -9.73
N ASN A 145 14.90 17.03 -10.94
CA ASN A 145 14.81 17.89 -12.13
C ASN A 145 13.52 17.67 -12.95
N TYR A 146 12.61 16.82 -12.50
CA TYR A 146 11.35 16.56 -13.16
C TYR A 146 10.25 17.47 -12.61
N HIS A 147 9.70 18.33 -13.48
CA HIS A 147 8.73 19.36 -13.11
C HIS A 147 7.27 18.98 -13.35
N SER A 148 7.00 17.90 -14.10
CA SER A 148 5.63 17.39 -14.29
C SER A 148 5.21 16.49 -13.13
N SER A 149 3.90 16.22 -13.01
CA SER A 149 3.36 15.46 -11.88
C SER A 149 3.83 14.00 -11.82
N ALA A 150 3.59 13.35 -10.66
CA ALA A 150 3.91 11.94 -10.47
C ALA A 150 3.25 11.04 -11.52
N LEU A 151 2.04 11.37 -11.99
CA LEU A 151 1.38 10.67 -13.09
C LEU A 151 2.25 10.61 -14.35
N HIS A 152 2.76 11.76 -14.79
CA HIS A 152 3.57 11.85 -16.01
C HIS A 152 4.89 11.11 -15.85
N TRP A 153 5.53 11.25 -14.69
CA TRP A 153 6.73 10.49 -14.35
C TRP A 153 6.46 8.98 -14.38
N ASN A 154 5.41 8.52 -13.72
CA ASN A 154 5.08 7.10 -13.61
C ASN A 154 4.72 6.49 -14.97
N LEU A 155 4.02 7.24 -15.84
CA LEU A 155 3.78 6.84 -17.23
C LEU A 155 5.08 6.71 -18.02
N LYS A 156 5.99 7.67 -17.90
CA LYS A 156 7.32 7.62 -18.51
C LYS A 156 8.09 6.38 -18.03
N GLU A 157 8.12 6.11 -16.73
CA GLU A 157 8.81 4.93 -16.19
C GLU A 157 8.25 3.61 -16.74
N ILE A 158 6.93 3.50 -16.89
CA ILE A 158 6.30 2.31 -17.47
C ILE A 158 6.60 2.15 -18.97
N ASN A 159 6.56 3.25 -19.74
CA ASN A 159 6.78 3.21 -21.18
C ASN A 159 8.27 2.99 -21.54
N ASP A 160 9.16 3.73 -20.88
CA ASP A 160 10.53 3.90 -21.34
C ASP A 160 11.53 3.07 -20.51
N THR A 161 11.31 2.98 -19.19
CA THR A 161 12.26 2.36 -18.26
C THR A 161 11.96 0.87 -18.05
N LEU A 162 10.70 0.51 -17.80
CA LEU A 162 10.32 -0.86 -17.43
C LEU A 162 10.78 -1.94 -18.44
N PRO A 163 10.64 -1.77 -19.78
CA PRO A 163 11.05 -2.81 -20.71
C PRO A 163 12.53 -3.18 -20.65
N SER A 164 13.42 -2.18 -20.51
CA SER A 164 14.87 -2.42 -20.38
C SER A 164 15.24 -2.97 -19.01
N LEU A 165 14.52 -2.56 -17.96
CA LEU A 165 14.74 -3.05 -16.61
C LEU A 165 14.41 -4.54 -16.47
N ILE A 166 13.44 -5.06 -17.23
CA ILE A 166 13.13 -6.50 -17.25
C ILE A 166 14.33 -7.32 -17.74
N ASP A 167 15.08 -6.81 -18.71
CA ASP A 167 16.28 -7.48 -19.22
C ASP A 167 17.41 -7.48 -18.18
N ILE A 168 17.62 -6.35 -17.51
CA ILE A 168 18.58 -6.24 -16.40
C ILE A 168 18.23 -7.23 -15.28
N VAL A 169 16.95 -7.37 -14.93
CA VAL A 169 16.50 -8.34 -13.93
C VAL A 169 16.80 -9.77 -14.36
N GLN A 170 16.51 -10.13 -15.61
CA GLN A 170 16.76 -11.48 -16.11
C GLN A 170 18.25 -11.81 -16.08
N GLU A 171 19.10 -10.90 -16.53
CA GLU A 171 20.56 -11.06 -16.46
C GLU A 171 21.06 -11.18 -15.03
N THR A 172 20.51 -10.37 -14.13
CA THR A 172 20.87 -10.37 -12.72
C THR A 172 20.51 -11.69 -12.03
N TYR A 173 19.31 -12.22 -12.23
CA TYR A 173 18.94 -13.52 -11.64
C TYR A 173 19.74 -14.68 -12.23
N ASN A 174 20.04 -14.66 -13.54
CA ASN A 174 20.94 -15.65 -14.14
C ASN A 174 22.35 -15.59 -13.56
N ARG A 175 22.83 -14.39 -13.21
CA ARG A 175 24.13 -14.21 -12.54
C ARG A 175 24.08 -14.73 -11.10
N LEU A 176 23.06 -14.34 -10.33
CA LEU A 176 22.88 -14.78 -8.93
C LEU A 176 22.69 -16.30 -8.82
N GLU A 177 21.98 -16.94 -9.76
CA GLU A 177 21.86 -18.40 -9.83
C GLU A 177 23.22 -19.10 -9.88
N LYS A 178 24.17 -18.56 -10.67
CA LYS A 178 25.53 -19.09 -10.81
C LYS A 178 26.39 -18.80 -9.58
N GLU A 179 26.36 -17.57 -9.08
CA GLU A 179 27.17 -17.12 -7.94
C GLU A 179 26.77 -17.84 -6.65
N LEU A 180 25.46 -17.95 -6.40
CA LEU A 180 24.92 -18.53 -5.17
C LEU A 180 24.65 -20.04 -5.27
N LYS A 181 24.73 -20.62 -6.49
CA LYS A 181 24.38 -22.01 -6.77
C LYS A 181 22.98 -22.39 -6.27
N VAL A 182 22.03 -21.45 -6.41
CA VAL A 182 20.63 -21.61 -6.04
C VAL A 182 19.79 -21.61 -7.31
N SER A 183 18.93 -22.62 -7.48
CA SER A 183 18.03 -22.66 -8.63
C SER A 183 16.92 -21.62 -8.51
N PHE A 184 16.70 -20.82 -9.55
CA PHE A 184 15.62 -19.85 -9.65
C PHE A 184 14.40 -20.42 -10.38
N HIS A 185 13.27 -19.72 -10.32
CA HIS A 185 12.15 -20.06 -11.18
C HIS A 185 12.53 -19.95 -12.66
N ASN A 186 11.92 -20.79 -13.50
CA ASN A 186 12.21 -20.75 -14.93
C ASN A 186 11.90 -19.38 -15.57
N SER A 187 12.64 -19.08 -16.64
CA SER A 187 12.58 -17.81 -17.38
C SER A 187 11.25 -17.54 -18.08
N ARG A 188 10.38 -18.55 -18.28
CA ARG A 188 9.08 -18.38 -18.97
C ARG A 188 8.21 -17.33 -18.29
N GLY A 189 8.26 -17.22 -16.97
CA GLY A 189 7.50 -16.19 -16.25
C GLY A 189 7.96 -14.77 -16.58
N ILE A 190 9.27 -14.54 -16.63
CA ILE A 190 9.85 -13.24 -17.00
C ILE A 190 9.60 -12.94 -18.48
N GLN A 191 9.73 -13.93 -19.36
CA GLN A 191 9.41 -13.78 -20.79
C GLN A 191 7.94 -13.44 -21.02
N SER A 192 7.02 -14.10 -20.30
CA SER A 192 5.58 -13.79 -20.34
C SER A 192 5.26 -12.42 -19.76
N PHE A 193 6.06 -11.95 -18.81
CA PHE A 193 5.97 -10.59 -18.32
C PHE A 193 6.45 -9.59 -19.37
N LYS A 194 7.62 -9.82 -19.98
CA LYS A 194 8.18 -9.00 -21.06
C LYS A 194 7.26 -8.89 -22.27
N SER A 195 6.59 -9.99 -22.64
CA SER A 195 5.72 -10.01 -23.84
C SER A 195 4.51 -9.08 -23.72
N GLN A 196 4.09 -8.71 -22.50
CA GLN A 196 3.00 -7.75 -22.28
C GLN A 196 3.33 -6.32 -22.74
N PHE A 197 4.59 -6.03 -23.09
CA PHE A 197 5.05 -4.72 -23.55
C PHE A 197 5.32 -4.69 -25.06
N GLN A 198 5.27 -5.83 -25.77
CA GLN A 198 5.59 -5.91 -27.20
C GLN A 198 4.63 -5.10 -28.09
N LYS A 199 3.38 -4.90 -27.65
CA LYS A 199 2.37 -4.09 -28.35
C LYS A 199 2.09 -2.77 -27.63
N GLY A 200 3.02 -2.32 -26.78
CA GLY A 200 2.85 -1.16 -25.90
C GLY A 200 2.15 -1.48 -24.58
N VAL A 201 1.91 -0.44 -23.78
CA VAL A 201 1.48 -0.56 -22.38
C VAL A 201 0.01 -0.98 -22.21
N ALA A 202 -0.80 -0.92 -23.26
CA ALA A 202 -2.21 -1.30 -23.22
C ALA A 202 -2.43 -2.76 -22.78
N ASP A 203 -1.62 -3.68 -23.30
CA ASP A 203 -1.71 -5.11 -22.95
C ASP A 203 -1.31 -5.37 -21.50
N PHE A 204 -0.27 -4.67 -21.01
CA PHE A 204 0.13 -4.70 -19.59
C PHE A 204 -0.99 -4.17 -18.68
N MET A 205 -1.62 -3.04 -19.04
CA MET A 205 -2.76 -2.49 -18.30
C MET A 205 -3.93 -3.47 -18.25
N ALA A 206 -4.33 -4.05 -19.39
CA ALA A 206 -5.42 -4.99 -19.47
C ALA A 206 -5.15 -6.26 -18.63
N THR A 207 -3.94 -6.81 -18.75
CA THR A 207 -3.52 -8.00 -18.00
C THR A 207 -3.48 -7.73 -16.50
N SER A 208 -2.97 -6.57 -16.09
CA SER A 208 -2.95 -6.14 -14.69
C SER A 208 -4.36 -6.04 -14.10
N ARG A 209 -5.28 -5.37 -14.80
CA ARG A 209 -6.68 -5.20 -14.36
C ARG A 209 -7.39 -6.54 -14.18
N ASN A 210 -7.17 -7.49 -15.10
CA ASN A 210 -7.72 -8.83 -14.96
C ASN A 210 -7.18 -9.53 -13.70
N LYS A 211 -5.87 -9.49 -13.47
CA LYS A 211 -5.25 -10.07 -12.26
C LYS A 211 -5.76 -9.41 -10.97
N ALA A 212 -5.99 -8.11 -10.98
CA ALA A 212 -6.52 -7.38 -9.83
C ALA A 212 -7.99 -7.77 -9.54
N LYS A 213 -8.82 -7.90 -10.58
CA LYS A 213 -10.20 -8.40 -10.45
C LYS A 213 -10.24 -9.83 -9.91
N GLU A 214 -9.36 -10.71 -10.40
CA GLU A 214 -9.24 -12.06 -9.87
C GLU A 214 -8.78 -12.09 -8.41
N ALA A 215 -7.82 -11.23 -8.03
CA ALA A 215 -7.37 -11.12 -6.65
C ALA A 215 -8.49 -10.66 -5.70
N GLN A 216 -9.23 -9.63 -6.10
CA GLN A 216 -10.41 -9.14 -5.39
C GLN A 216 -11.48 -10.23 -5.21
N ASN A 217 -11.73 -11.03 -6.26
CA ASN A 217 -12.68 -12.15 -6.18
C ASN A 217 -12.24 -13.24 -5.20
N ARG A 218 -10.93 -13.56 -5.17
CA ARG A 218 -10.38 -14.50 -4.19
C ARG A 218 -10.50 -13.95 -2.77
N GLU A 219 -10.13 -12.69 -2.57
CA GLU A 219 -10.17 -12.02 -1.25
C GLU A 219 -11.58 -11.94 -0.67
N LYS A 220 -12.58 -11.65 -1.52
CA LYS A 220 -14.00 -11.68 -1.13
C LYS A 220 -14.46 -13.05 -0.60
N GLN A 221 -13.90 -14.13 -1.12
CA GLN A 221 -14.27 -15.50 -0.73
C GLN A 221 -13.50 -15.99 0.51
N THR A 222 -12.40 -15.32 0.88
CA THR A 222 -11.56 -15.74 2.00
C THR A 222 -11.97 -15.06 3.30
N LEU A 223 -12.11 -15.86 4.37
CA LEU A 223 -12.14 -15.37 5.74
C LEU A 223 -10.70 -15.03 6.16
N GLN A 224 -10.49 -13.80 6.65
CA GLN A 224 -9.17 -13.32 7.05
C GLN A 224 -9.10 -13.31 8.58
N PRO A 225 -8.18 -14.07 9.22
CA PRO A 225 -8.08 -14.11 10.69
C PRO A 225 -7.69 -12.78 11.34
N LYS A 226 -7.15 -11.84 10.57
CA LYS A 226 -6.83 -10.47 11.00
C LYS A 226 -8.03 -9.52 10.97
N GLU A 227 -9.20 -10.03 10.66
CA GLU A 227 -10.47 -9.31 10.62
C GLU A 227 -11.45 -10.03 11.56
N PHE A 228 -12.00 -9.31 12.54
CA PHE A 228 -13.16 -9.79 13.28
C PHE A 228 -14.37 -9.03 12.77
N LEU A 229 -15.23 -9.73 12.04
CA LEU A 229 -16.33 -9.12 11.32
C LEU A 229 -17.67 -9.42 12.01
N SER A 230 -18.49 -8.39 12.21
CA SER A 230 -19.83 -8.53 12.79
C SER A 230 -20.80 -9.18 11.80
N THR A 231 -20.54 -9.06 10.50
CA THR A 231 -21.36 -9.61 9.43
C THR A 231 -20.50 -10.28 8.35
N SER A 232 -21.07 -11.21 7.57
CA SER A 232 -20.39 -11.85 6.42
C SER A 232 -20.56 -11.07 5.11
N THR A 233 -20.63 -9.74 5.17
CA THR A 233 -21.12 -8.89 4.08
C THR A 233 -20.08 -8.45 3.05
N LYS A 234 -18.84 -8.98 3.11
CA LYS A 234 -17.70 -8.64 2.21
C LYS A 234 -18.13 -8.22 0.80
N ALA A 235 -17.69 -7.03 0.41
CA ALA A 235 -18.03 -6.43 -0.87
C ALA A 235 -16.79 -6.14 -1.70
N THR A 236 -16.98 -6.10 -3.02
CA THR A 236 -15.98 -5.53 -3.92
C THR A 236 -16.29 -4.06 -4.13
N ILE A 237 -15.25 -3.24 -4.25
CA ILE A 237 -15.36 -1.86 -4.73
C ILE A 237 -14.40 -1.65 -5.89
N THR A 238 -14.92 -1.11 -6.99
CA THR A 238 -14.13 -0.66 -8.14
C THR A 238 -14.17 0.85 -8.18
N ILE A 239 -13.01 1.48 -8.04
CA ILE A 239 -12.85 2.93 -8.05
C ILE A 239 -12.24 3.33 -9.38
N GLU A 240 -12.86 4.25 -10.10
CA GLU A 240 -12.33 4.82 -11.34
C GLU A 240 -11.90 6.27 -11.10
N ASN A 241 -10.76 6.69 -11.67
CA ASN A 241 -10.41 8.11 -11.67
C ASN A 241 -10.67 8.76 -13.02
N TYR A 242 -10.67 10.09 -13.05
CA TYR A 242 -10.91 10.87 -14.27
C TYR A 242 -9.82 10.70 -15.35
N LEU A 243 -8.67 10.11 -15.00
CA LEU A 243 -7.54 9.83 -15.89
C LEU A 243 -7.60 8.40 -16.47
N GLY A 244 -8.68 7.64 -16.23
CA GLY A 244 -8.85 6.27 -16.72
C GLY A 244 -8.17 5.19 -15.88
N GLY A 245 -7.64 5.55 -14.70
CA GLY A 245 -7.20 4.60 -13.67
C GLY A 245 -8.40 3.80 -13.13
N LYS A 246 -8.19 2.50 -12.87
CA LYS A 246 -9.19 1.62 -12.26
C LYS A 246 -8.54 0.86 -11.11
N TYR A 247 -9.18 0.87 -9.95
CA TYR A 247 -8.64 0.30 -8.72
C TYR A 247 -9.63 -0.68 -8.13
N TYR A 248 -9.21 -1.94 -8.02
CA TYR A 248 -10.01 -3.03 -7.49
C TYR A 248 -9.62 -3.28 -6.03
N PHE A 249 -10.54 -3.01 -5.11
CA PHE A 249 -10.37 -3.25 -3.66
C PHE A 249 -11.53 -4.09 -3.12
N THR A 250 -11.34 -4.68 -1.96
CA THR A 250 -12.41 -5.25 -1.14
C THR A 250 -12.68 -4.35 0.05
N THR A 251 -13.91 -4.43 0.53
CA THR A 251 -14.34 -3.86 1.80
C THR A 251 -14.73 -5.02 2.69
N ASP A 252 -14.21 -5.04 3.92
CA ASP A 252 -14.34 -6.21 4.81
C ASP A 252 -15.77 -6.38 5.27
N GLU A 253 -16.44 -5.27 5.61
CA GLU A 253 -17.87 -5.23 5.90
C GLU A 253 -18.55 -4.07 5.20
N ILE A 254 -19.85 -4.23 4.95
CA ILE A 254 -20.71 -3.15 4.48
C ILE A 254 -22.01 -3.10 5.28
N SER A 255 -22.54 -1.90 5.44
CA SER A 255 -23.90 -1.69 5.96
C SER A 255 -24.60 -0.62 5.13
N ILE A 256 -25.91 -0.76 4.96
CA ILE A 256 -26.73 0.21 4.21
C ILE A 256 -27.86 0.68 5.12
N VAL A 257 -27.89 1.99 5.41
CA VAL A 257 -28.94 2.63 6.20
C VAL A 257 -29.29 3.96 5.55
N ASP A 258 -30.56 4.16 5.16
CA ASP A 258 -31.07 5.43 4.61
C ASP A 258 -30.21 6.01 3.46
N LYS A 259 -29.87 5.18 2.46
CA LYS A 259 -28.97 5.51 1.34
C LYS A 259 -27.53 5.89 1.73
N ASN A 260 -27.14 5.70 2.99
CA ASN A 260 -25.75 5.72 3.39
C ASN A 260 -25.17 4.32 3.23
N LEU A 261 -24.04 4.23 2.52
CA LEU A 261 -23.26 3.00 2.37
C LEU A 261 -22.04 3.09 3.26
N PHE A 262 -22.06 2.34 4.37
CA PHE A 262 -20.94 2.23 5.28
C PHE A 262 -19.90 1.27 4.68
N LEU A 263 -18.70 1.79 4.42
CA LEU A 263 -17.57 1.03 3.89
C LEU A 263 -16.62 0.74 5.05
N ILE A 264 -16.71 -0.46 5.62
CA ILE A 264 -16.04 -0.81 6.87
C ILE A 264 -14.77 -1.62 6.55
N GLU A 265 -13.62 -1.04 6.87
CA GLU A 265 -12.33 -1.73 6.89
C GLU A 265 -12.04 -2.20 8.32
N GLY A 266 -11.84 -3.50 8.51
CA GLY A 266 -11.63 -4.12 9.81
C GLY A 266 -10.15 -4.43 10.05
N LYS A 267 -9.64 -4.10 11.25
CA LYS A 267 -8.35 -4.60 11.74
C LYS A 267 -8.54 -5.21 13.13
N HIS A 268 -7.95 -6.37 13.36
CA HIS A 268 -8.12 -7.14 14.59
C HIS A 268 -6.78 -7.42 15.28
N SER A 269 -6.80 -7.45 16.62
CA SER A 269 -5.72 -8.04 17.41
C SER A 269 -6.24 -9.03 18.45
N SER A 270 -5.68 -10.24 18.44
CA SER A 270 -5.92 -11.25 19.47
C SER A 270 -4.97 -11.13 20.67
N ASN A 271 -3.85 -10.41 20.51
CA ASN A 271 -2.71 -10.45 21.45
C ASN A 271 -2.39 -9.10 22.09
N SER A 272 -3.04 -8.03 21.65
CA SER A 272 -2.83 -6.67 22.12
C SER A 272 -4.15 -5.90 22.13
N LYS A 273 -4.22 -4.84 22.93
CA LYS A 273 -5.42 -4.02 23.09
C LYS A 273 -5.81 -3.23 21.83
N LEU A 274 -4.88 -3.03 20.90
CA LEU A 274 -5.10 -2.44 19.57
C LEU A 274 -4.42 -3.29 18.50
N PRO A 275 -4.92 -3.31 17.26
CA PRO A 275 -4.17 -3.76 16.09
C PRO A 275 -2.80 -3.08 15.98
N SER A 276 -1.86 -3.70 15.27
CA SER A 276 -0.53 -3.11 15.08
C SER A 276 -0.66 -1.77 14.36
N ILE A 277 0.25 -0.84 14.63
CA ILE A 277 0.23 0.48 13.97
C ILE A 277 0.32 0.35 12.44
N GLY A 278 1.04 -0.65 11.93
CA GLY A 278 1.11 -0.93 10.50
C GLY A 278 -0.23 -1.41 9.93
N ASP A 279 -0.96 -2.26 10.65
CA ASP A 279 -2.33 -2.66 10.26
C ASP A 279 -3.29 -1.46 10.26
N ILE A 280 -3.20 -0.57 11.26
CA ILE A 280 -4.00 0.66 11.35
C ILE A 280 -3.72 1.57 10.15
N LYS A 281 -2.43 1.85 9.86
CA LYS A 281 -2.01 2.72 8.76
C LYS A 281 -2.33 2.15 7.38
N ASP A 282 -2.28 0.83 7.22
CA ASP A 282 -2.79 0.14 6.03
C ASP A 282 -4.28 0.44 5.81
N GLY A 283 -5.08 0.39 6.88
CA GLY A 283 -6.48 0.80 6.87
C GLY A 283 -6.67 2.30 6.56
N LEU A 284 -5.84 3.17 7.12
CA LEU A 284 -5.88 4.61 6.86
C LEU A 284 -5.59 4.95 5.40
N LEU A 285 -4.69 4.23 4.72
CA LEU A 285 -4.50 4.44 3.28
C LEU A 285 -5.78 4.15 2.48
N LYS A 286 -6.58 3.16 2.90
CA LYS A 286 -7.91 2.94 2.30
C LYS A 286 -8.88 4.07 2.65
N MET A 287 -8.83 4.63 3.86
CA MET A 287 -9.63 5.81 4.24
C MET A 287 -9.31 7.03 3.38
N VAL A 288 -8.04 7.26 3.01
CA VAL A 288 -7.65 8.30 2.05
C VAL A 288 -8.44 8.19 0.74
N LEU A 289 -8.68 6.96 0.26
CA LEU A 289 -9.48 6.71 -0.93
C LEU A 289 -10.99 6.85 -0.63
N TYR A 290 -11.48 6.20 0.42
CA TYR A 290 -12.91 6.10 0.71
C TYR A 290 -13.53 7.46 1.07
N CYS A 291 -12.82 8.35 1.75
CA CYS A 291 -13.27 9.71 2.05
C CYS A 291 -13.40 10.60 0.81
N ASN A 292 -12.76 10.22 -0.30
CA ASN A 292 -12.74 10.99 -1.54
C ASN A 292 -13.60 10.38 -2.65
N LEU A 293 -14.41 9.36 -2.33
CA LEU A 293 -15.30 8.73 -3.29
C LEU A 293 -16.46 9.67 -3.68
N THR A 294 -16.79 9.61 -4.96
CA THR A 294 -17.91 10.29 -5.62
C THR A 294 -18.64 9.28 -6.50
N ASP A 295 -19.87 9.56 -6.92
CA ASP A 295 -20.68 8.68 -7.78
C ASP A 295 -20.71 7.22 -7.30
N VAL A 296 -20.94 7.00 -5.99
CA VAL A 296 -20.93 5.66 -5.39
C VAL A 296 -22.25 4.96 -5.68
N LYS A 297 -22.17 3.82 -6.39
CA LYS A 297 -23.34 3.08 -6.88
C LYS A 297 -23.28 1.59 -6.58
N ILE A 298 -24.45 1.04 -6.26
CA ILE A 298 -24.73 -0.41 -6.22
C ILE A 298 -25.95 -0.64 -7.12
N ASP A 299 -25.82 -1.52 -8.11
CA ASP A 299 -26.89 -1.85 -9.07
C ASP A 299 -27.59 -0.58 -9.62
N ASP A 300 -26.78 0.37 -10.09
CA ASP A 300 -27.16 1.70 -10.61
C ASP A 300 -27.87 2.65 -9.63
N THR A 301 -28.04 2.26 -8.37
CA THR A 301 -28.58 3.10 -7.30
C THR A 301 -27.48 3.89 -6.62
N ASP A 302 -27.65 5.20 -6.48
CA ASP A 302 -26.70 6.10 -5.80
C ASP A 302 -26.76 6.00 -4.27
N PHE A 303 -25.58 5.99 -3.64
CA PHE A 303 -25.39 5.99 -2.20
C PHE A 303 -24.41 7.08 -1.75
N THR A 304 -24.60 7.55 -0.52
CA THR A 304 -23.61 8.40 0.15
C THR A 304 -22.60 7.51 0.86
N PRO A 305 -21.30 7.54 0.50
CA PRO A 305 -20.29 6.73 1.19
C PRO A 305 -20.07 7.23 2.62
N LYS A 306 -19.97 6.30 3.56
CA LYS A 306 -19.59 6.52 4.96
C LYS A 306 -18.39 5.61 5.28
N PRO A 307 -17.16 6.09 5.11
CA PRO A 307 -15.98 5.28 5.42
C PRO A 307 -15.90 5.01 6.93
N VAL A 308 -15.55 3.79 7.29
CA VAL A 308 -15.36 3.37 8.69
C VAL A 308 -14.09 2.54 8.80
N LEU A 309 -13.23 2.89 9.76
CA LEU A 309 -12.12 2.06 10.19
C LEU A 309 -12.49 1.41 11.53
N LYS A 310 -12.71 0.10 11.52
CA LYS A 310 -13.11 -0.68 12.69
C LYS A 310 -11.90 -1.42 13.27
N LEU A 311 -11.49 -1.05 14.48
CA LEU A 311 -10.41 -1.69 15.23
C LEU A 311 -11.01 -2.57 16.33
N THR A 312 -10.71 -3.87 16.29
CA THR A 312 -11.22 -4.83 17.28
C THR A 312 -10.10 -5.50 18.06
N SER A 313 -10.38 -5.87 19.31
CA SER A 313 -9.45 -6.64 20.13
C SER A 313 -10.15 -7.55 21.13
N THR A 314 -9.60 -8.75 21.34
CA THR A 314 -10.05 -9.66 22.41
C THR A 314 -9.54 -9.24 23.80
N ASN A 315 -8.75 -8.17 23.90
CA ASN A 315 -8.06 -7.74 25.13
C ASN A 315 -8.65 -6.45 25.73
N ILE A 316 -9.78 -5.98 25.20
CA ILE A 316 -10.56 -4.86 25.73
C ILE A 316 -12.03 -5.24 25.76
N SER A 317 -12.82 -4.50 26.53
CA SER A 317 -14.28 -4.63 26.58
C SER A 317 -14.93 -3.30 26.26
N GLY A 318 -16.15 -3.35 25.73
CA GLY A 318 -16.92 -2.15 25.36
C GLY A 318 -16.62 -1.66 23.95
N LYS A 319 -17.24 -0.54 23.58
CA LYS A 319 -17.18 0.07 22.25
C LYS A 319 -17.11 1.58 22.38
N ILE A 320 -16.24 2.20 21.61
CA ILE A 320 -16.12 3.66 21.51
C ILE A 320 -15.97 4.08 20.04
N SER A 321 -16.28 5.34 19.74
CA SER A 321 -16.00 5.93 18.43
C SER A 321 -15.46 7.36 18.56
N ASN A 322 -14.90 7.90 17.47
CA ASN A 322 -14.55 9.32 17.40
C ASN A 322 -15.78 10.26 17.40
N GLN A 323 -17.00 9.72 17.33
CA GLN A 323 -18.25 10.48 17.45
C GLN A 323 -18.78 10.53 18.89
N SER A 324 -18.19 9.75 19.81
CA SER A 324 -18.53 9.77 21.23
C SER A 324 -18.08 11.07 21.90
N SER A 325 -18.69 11.39 23.04
CA SER A 325 -18.29 12.57 23.83
C SER A 325 -16.89 12.41 24.41
N THR A 326 -16.20 13.53 24.69
CA THR A 326 -14.87 13.51 25.31
C THR A 326 -14.87 12.74 26.63
N SER A 327 -15.93 12.86 27.45
CA SER A 327 -16.05 12.11 28.70
C SER A 327 -16.13 10.60 28.48
N GLU A 328 -16.92 10.15 27.50
CA GLU A 328 -17.03 8.71 27.18
C GLU A 328 -15.71 8.15 26.65
N ILE A 329 -14.97 8.94 25.86
CA ILE A 329 -13.67 8.54 25.31
C ILE A 329 -12.65 8.38 26.44
N GLU A 330 -12.57 9.34 27.37
CA GLU A 330 -11.64 9.25 28.50
C GLU A 330 -12.01 8.11 29.46
N GLU A 331 -13.30 7.89 29.71
CA GLU A 331 -13.78 6.75 30.51
C GLU A 331 -13.44 5.41 29.84
N PHE A 332 -13.66 5.30 28.53
CA PHE A 332 -13.28 4.10 27.77
C PHE A 332 -11.77 3.85 27.82
N LYS A 333 -10.95 4.89 27.60
CA LYS A 333 -9.49 4.74 27.64
C LYS A 333 -8.99 4.23 28.99
N SER A 334 -9.56 4.79 30.06
CA SER A 334 -9.24 4.45 31.45
C SER A 334 -9.67 3.02 31.78
N SER A 335 -10.92 2.67 31.47
CA SER A 335 -11.49 1.35 31.76
C SER A 335 -10.85 0.22 30.95
N ALA A 336 -10.53 0.46 29.68
CA ALA A 336 -9.77 -0.46 28.85
C ALA A 336 -8.30 -0.56 29.26
N GLY A 337 -7.80 0.36 30.12
CA GLY A 337 -6.44 0.39 30.64
C GLY A 337 -5.38 0.53 29.55
N PHE A 338 -5.59 1.44 28.59
CA PHE A 338 -4.57 1.75 27.59
C PHE A 338 -3.35 2.43 28.23
N ASN A 339 -2.15 2.10 27.73
CA ASN A 339 -0.94 2.82 28.11
C ASN A 339 -0.84 4.16 27.36
N VAL A 340 0.12 4.99 27.76
CA VAL A 340 0.33 6.34 27.18
C VAL A 340 0.44 6.31 25.66
N ASN A 341 1.22 5.38 25.09
CA ASN A 341 1.40 5.27 23.64
C ASN A 341 0.11 4.91 22.91
N ASN A 342 -0.69 3.99 23.46
CA ASN A 342 -1.98 3.62 22.88
C ASN A 342 -2.97 4.79 22.95
N VAL A 343 -2.98 5.54 24.06
CA VAL A 343 -3.81 6.75 24.20
C VAL A 343 -3.44 7.78 23.14
N GLU A 344 -2.14 8.05 22.96
CA GLU A 344 -1.66 8.98 21.93
C GLU A 344 -2.06 8.54 20.51
N ILE A 345 -1.94 7.25 20.19
CA ILE A 345 -2.38 6.70 18.90
C ILE A 345 -3.88 6.90 18.71
N ILE A 346 -4.70 6.60 19.73
CA ILE A 346 -6.17 6.78 19.68
C ILE A 346 -6.51 8.25 19.43
N ASP A 347 -5.86 9.18 20.14
CA ASP A 347 -6.11 10.61 20.00
C ASP A 347 -5.77 11.13 18.61
N ARG A 348 -4.60 10.77 18.09
CA ARG A 348 -4.20 11.12 16.72
C ARG A 348 -5.17 10.54 15.69
N LEU A 349 -5.59 9.29 15.88
CA LEU A 349 -6.51 8.58 15.00
C LEU A 349 -7.90 9.21 15.00
N PHE A 350 -8.44 9.57 16.16
CA PHE A 350 -9.75 10.22 16.26
C PHE A 350 -9.72 11.64 15.70
N ALA A 351 -8.62 12.39 15.91
CA ALA A 351 -8.41 13.68 15.30
C ALA A 351 -8.36 13.58 13.76
N GLU A 352 -7.67 12.57 13.23
CA GLU A 352 -7.63 12.31 11.79
C GLU A 352 -9.01 11.96 11.22
N ALA A 353 -9.74 11.06 11.90
CA ALA A 353 -11.09 10.65 11.52
C ALA A 353 -12.04 11.84 11.42
N THR A 354 -11.99 12.71 12.42
CA THR A 354 -12.78 13.93 12.48
C THR A 354 -12.42 14.90 11.36
N ALA A 355 -11.11 15.12 11.13
CA ALA A 355 -10.62 16.04 10.11
C ALA A 355 -10.93 15.58 8.67
N ASN A 356 -11.20 14.28 8.46
CA ASN A 356 -11.44 13.67 7.16
C ASN A 356 -12.85 13.08 7.00
N ASN A 357 -13.74 13.32 7.98
CA ASN A 357 -15.13 12.88 7.96
C ASN A 357 -15.31 11.36 7.74
N PHE A 358 -14.53 10.56 8.46
CA PHE A 358 -14.77 9.11 8.60
C PHE A 358 -14.95 8.72 10.06
N GLU A 359 -15.49 7.53 10.29
CA GLU A 359 -15.68 6.98 11.62
C GLU A 359 -14.56 6.00 11.96
N VAL A 360 -14.02 6.12 13.17
CA VAL A 360 -13.18 5.10 13.78
C VAL A 360 -13.96 4.48 14.91
N ILE A 361 -14.08 3.16 14.89
CA ILE A 361 -14.71 2.38 15.97
C ILE A 361 -13.63 1.54 16.62
N ILE A 362 -13.55 1.57 17.95
CA ILE A 362 -12.70 0.66 18.73
C ILE A 362 -13.62 -0.20 19.59
N GLU A 363 -13.54 -1.53 19.46
CA GLU A 363 -14.49 -2.47 20.06
C GLU A 363 -13.81 -3.73 20.61
N GLY A 364 -14.24 -4.16 21.80
CA GLY A 364 -13.90 -5.45 22.40
C GLY A 364 -14.74 -6.59 21.82
N VAL A 365 -14.13 -7.75 21.54
CA VAL A 365 -14.79 -8.90 20.88
C VAL A 365 -14.49 -10.25 21.51
#